data_AF-A0A655VNF6-F1
#
_entry.id   AF-A0A655VNF6-F1
#
_cell.length_a   1.000
_cell.length_b   1.000
_cell.length_c   1.000
_cell.angle_alpha   90.00
_cell.angle_beta   90.00
_cell.angle_gamma   90.00
#
_symmetry.space_group_name_H-M   'P 1'
#
loop_
_entity.id
_entity.type
_entity.pdbx_description
1 polymer ?
#
loop_
_entity_poly.entity_id
_entity_poly.type
_entity_poly.pdbx_seq_one_letter_code
_entity_poly.pdbx_strand_id
1 'polypeptide(L)' 'MKNADLWQALDKETARHQVEWRWVKGHAGHRENEMCDELARQAAENPTEDDIGYQPEPQ' A
#
# COMPACT_ATOMS: atom_id res chain seq x y z
N MET A 1 1.63 -17.80 4.47
CA MET A 1 2.35 -16.52 4.44
C MET A 1 1.30 -15.43 4.55
N LYS A 2 1.46 -14.41 5.40
CA LYS A 2 0.48 -13.32 5.53
C LYS A 2 0.50 -12.45 4.26
N ASN A 3 -0.66 -11.99 3.78
CA ASN A 3 -0.82 -11.09 2.63
C ASN A 3 -0.22 -11.61 1.31
N ALA A 4 -0.26 -12.94 1.10
CA ALA A 4 0.39 -13.58 -0.04
C ALA A 4 -0.19 -13.15 -1.40
N ASP A 5 -1.48 -12.82 -1.44
CA ASP A 5 -2.20 -12.27 -2.57
C ASP A 5 -1.65 -10.91 -2.99
N LEU A 6 -1.45 -9.99 -2.04
CA LEU A 6 -0.88 -8.67 -2.30
C LEU A 6 0.58 -8.77 -2.76
N TRP A 7 1.38 -9.64 -2.13
CA TRP A 7 2.78 -9.86 -2.53
C TRP A 7 2.93 -10.43 -3.93
N GLN A 8 2.07 -11.38 -4.32
CA GLN A 8 2.08 -11.93 -5.68
C GLN A 8 1.67 -10.88 -6.72
N ALA A 9 0.70 -10.04 -6.41
CA ALA A 9 0.30 -8.93 -7.28
C ALA A 9 1.46 -7.93 -7.45
N LEU A 10 2.14 -7.58 -6.36
CA LEU A 10 3.29 -6.67 -6.41
C LEU A 10 4.46 -7.27 -7.19
N ASP A 11 4.82 -8.54 -6.94
CA ASP A 11 5.91 -9.24 -7.63
C ASP A 11 5.72 -9.20 -9.15
N LYS A 12 4.50 -9.49 -9.61
CA LYS A 12 4.13 -9.45 -11.03
C LYS A 12 4.38 -8.08 -11.66
N GLU A 13 3.95 -7.00 -11.01
CA GLU A 13 4.14 -5.64 -11.55
C GLU A 13 5.59 -5.18 -11.46
N THR A 14 6.31 -5.55 -10.41
CA THR A 14 7.74 -5.22 -10.26
C THR A 14 8.63 -5.99 -11.24
N ALA A 15 8.24 -7.20 -11.65
CA ALA A 15 8.90 -7.94 -12.71
C ALA A 15 8.67 -7.30 -14.10
N ARG A 16 7.56 -6.57 -14.28
CA ARG A 16 7.21 -5.90 -15.53
C ARG A 16 7.96 -4.58 -15.75
N HIS A 17 8.39 -3.92 -14.68
CA HIS A 17 8.95 -2.57 -14.71
C HIS A 17 10.34 -2.50 -14.08
N GLN A 18 11.18 -1.56 -14.53
CA GLN A 18 12.43 -1.25 -13.82
C GLN A 18 12.10 -0.36 -12.62
N VAL A 19 11.94 -0.97 -11.45
CA VAL A 19 11.55 -0.27 -10.23
C VAL A 19 12.79 0.12 -9.42
N GLU A 20 12.94 1.42 -9.13
CA GLU A 20 13.91 1.93 -8.15
C GLU A 20 13.19 2.25 -6.84
N TRP A 21 13.50 1.51 -5.77
CA TRP A 21 12.90 1.71 -4.46
C TRP A 21 13.63 2.81 -3.68
N ARG A 22 12.88 3.82 -3.23
CA ARG A 22 13.41 4.90 -2.39
C ARG A 22 12.68 4.95 -1.06
N TRP A 23 13.36 4.53 -0.01
CA TRP A 23 12.84 4.56 1.36
C TRP A 23 13.01 5.95 1.95
N VAL A 24 11.91 6.63 2.26
CA VAL A 24 11.91 7.96 2.88
C VAL A 24 11.77 7.86 4.40
N LYS A 25 12.38 8.78 5.14
CA LYS A 25 12.27 8.84 6.60
C LYS A 25 10.99 9.60 6.98
N GLY A 26 9.88 8.86 7.09
CA GLY A 26 8.56 9.42 7.41
C GLY A 26 7.89 10.11 6.22
N HIS A 27 6.63 10.49 6.39
CA HIS A 27 5.82 11.13 5.34
C HIS A 27 6.16 12.62 5.15
N ALA A 28 6.92 13.23 6.06
CA ALA A 28 7.17 14.67 6.09
C ALA A 28 8.36 15.07 5.20
N GLY A 29 8.18 16.11 4.38
CA GLY A 29 9.25 16.74 3.59
C GLY A 29 9.29 16.33 2.12
N HIS A 30 8.40 15.42 1.69
CA HIS A 30 8.14 15.14 0.28
C HIS A 30 6.67 15.42 -0.01
N ARG A 31 6.40 16.51 -0.72
CA ARG A 31 5.03 16.97 -1.02
C ARG A 31 4.16 15.84 -1.60
N GLU A 32 4.72 15.02 -2.48
CA GLU A 32 4.04 13.89 -3.10
C GLU A 32 3.65 12.81 -2.09
N ASN A 33 4.52 12.52 -1.12
CA ASN A 33 4.23 11.57 -0.05
C ASN A 33 3.19 12.10 0.94
N GLU A 34 3.21 13.41 1.24
CA GLU A 34 2.21 14.07 2.07
C GLU A 34 0.83 14.03 1.40
N MET A 35 0.77 14.23 0.08
CA MET A 35 -0.47 14.06 -0.69
C MET A 35 -0.98 12.62 -0.65
N CYS A 36 -0.10 11.62 -0.79
CA CYS A 36 -0.50 10.21 -0.66
C CYS A 36 -1.02 9.87 0.74
N ASP A 37 -0.43 10.42 1.80
CA ASP A 37 -0.89 10.24 3.18
C ASP A 37 -2.30 10.83 3.40
N GLU A 38 -2.52 12.06 2.96
CA GLU A 38 -3.83 12.73 3.05
C GLU A 38 -4.90 11.96 2.28
N LEU A 39 -4.60 11.50 1.05
CA LEU A 39 -5.54 10.72 0.25
C LEU A 39 -5.88 9.37 0.90
N ALA A 40 -4.88 8.69 1.47
CA ALA A 40 -5.08 7.44 2.18
C ALA A 40 -5.96 7.63 3.42
N ARG A 41 -5.75 8.71 4.19
CA ARG A 41 -6.61 9.07 5.33
C ARG A 41 -8.04 9.34 4.92
N GLN A 42 -8.26 10.17 3.90
CA GLN A 42 -9.60 10.50 3.42
C GLN A 42 -10.37 9.25 2.96
N ALA A 43 -9.69 8.33 2.26
CA ALA A 43 -10.29 7.07 1.84
C ALA A 43 -10.65 6.16 3.03
N ALA A 44 -9.82 6.13 4.07
CA ALA A 44 -10.08 5.36 5.28
C ALA A 44 -11.25 5.92 6.11
N GLU A 45 -11.51 7.24 6.05
CA GLU A 45 -12.62 7.89 6.74
C GLU A 45 -13.98 7.61 6.06
N ASN A 46 -13.98 7.30 4.76
CA ASN A 46 -15.19 6.95 4.00
C ASN A 46 -14.94 5.77 3.03
N PRO A 47 -14.77 4.54 3.55
CA PRO A 47 -14.46 3.37 2.74
C PRO A 47 -15.66 2.97 1.88
N THR A 48 -15.40 2.61 0.61
CA THR A 48 -16.43 2.20 -0.35
C THR A 48 -16.27 0.78 -0.85
N GLU A 49 -15.15 0.12 -0.54
CA GLU A 49 -14.76 -1.19 -1.08
C GLU A 49 -14.32 -2.12 0.05
N ASP A 50 -14.58 -3.42 -0.12
CA ASP A 50 -14.15 -4.46 0.82
C ASP A 50 -12.78 -5.03 0.45
N ASP A 51 -11.92 -5.26 1.45
CA ASP A 51 -10.69 -6.05 1.28
C ASP A 51 -11.02 -7.55 1.37
N ILE A 52 -11.37 -8.14 0.23
CA ILE A 52 -11.74 -9.57 0.12
C ILE A 52 -10.56 -10.51 0.46
N GLY A 53 -9.31 -10.05 0.30
CA GLY A 53 -8.10 -10.82 0.57
C GLY A 53 -7.70 -10.85 2.05
N TYR A 54 -8.26 -9.95 2.86
CA TYR A 54 -7.91 -9.80 4.26
C TYR A 54 -8.23 -11.07 5.08
N GLN A 55 -7.20 -11.59 5.74
CA GLN A 55 -7.32 -12.68 6.70
C GLN A 55 -6.85 -12.19 8.08
N PRO A 56 -7.74 -12.10 9.09
CA PRO A 56 -7.35 -11.69 10.42
C PRO A 56 -6.42 -12.73 11.05
N GLU A 57 -5.55 -12.30 11.95
CA GLU A 57 -4.70 -13.23 12.70
C GLU A 57 -5.55 -14.13 13.61
N PRO A 58 -5.23 -15.43 13.72
CA PRO A 58 -5.83 -16.26 14.74
C PRO A 58 -5.47 -15.70 16.12
N GLN A 59 -6.46 -15.63 17.02
CA GLN A 59 -6.27 -15.22 18.42
C GLN A 59 -5.34 -16.15 19.19
#